data_AF-A0A6C0G7B6-F1
#
_entry.id   AF-A0A6C0G7B6-F1
#
_cell.length_a   1.000
_cell.length_b   1.000
_cell.length_c   1.000
_cell.angle_alpha   90.00
_cell.angle_beta   90.00
_cell.angle_gamma   90.00
#
_symmetry.space_group_name_H-M   'P 1'
#
loop_
_entity.id
_entity.type
_entity.pdbx_description
1 polymer ?
#
loop_
_entity_poly.entity_id
_entity_poly.type
_entity_poly.pdbx_seq_one_letter_code
_entity_poly.pdbx_strand_id
1 'polypeptide(L)'
;MDTVVIFPHCAWEAFPYGSLIERIGRGRSVRFVANAGALAGAPQHYGAIALDALDEWPWERTAVIVTHPCWLYEIAGRGPAALIALLPAEHENGGPGYTSCRDALCAMATMVATASETFYFEQWFRRGNVFLQDGLDTASDLLADAAASDAVAGKPIEALAKLQLRRRTDFRAEQLQALRPSAMQFFFQAVYHYLLGEGEQAERWTLDAFHLAVLNGEEGPVATYYRFLSVIRLLQGRAEDAIATYGISAATEEERAAYTEMRDRWTEGETDMAASLLYRANDDWRQAARLLERVLQKHASASEADDAPRAPAGADAAPASGSETVGSPSPLAGSRLAAPAMNARSGASVSAVHERARALLLEAYERSARPGAALALLPPPLTVKERLRRHLLEGRALALEGRLHDAVRALLQAAMTGTEPLTAIAELASMRAKAKRLAEGEFT
;
A
#
# COMPACT_ATOMS: atom_id res chain seq x y z
N MET A 1 -21.10 3.65 -17.28
CA MET A 1 -21.43 3.03 -15.99
C MET A 1 -22.84 3.46 -15.66
N ASP A 2 -23.76 2.52 -15.66
CA ASP A 2 -25.20 2.82 -15.76
C ASP A 2 -25.92 2.48 -14.45
N THR A 3 -25.22 1.76 -13.57
CA THR A 3 -25.76 1.24 -12.32
C THR A 3 -24.78 1.47 -11.17
N VAL A 4 -25.32 1.83 -10.02
CA VAL A 4 -24.61 1.93 -8.74
C VAL A 4 -25.22 0.91 -7.79
N VAL A 5 -24.39 0.01 -7.26
CA VAL A 5 -24.79 -0.97 -6.23
C VAL A 5 -24.17 -0.57 -4.90
N ILE A 6 -24.99 -0.49 -3.86
CA ILE A 6 -24.61 -0.06 -2.53
C ILE A 6 -24.70 -1.25 -1.59
N PHE A 7 -23.61 -1.50 -0.86
CA PHE A 7 -23.50 -2.49 0.20
C PHE A 7 -23.49 -1.74 1.55
N PRO A 8 -24.67 -1.49 2.14
CA PRO A 8 -24.83 -0.59 3.26
C PRO A 8 -24.43 -1.23 4.59
N HIS A 9 -24.16 -0.40 5.60
CA HIS A 9 -23.90 -0.82 6.98
C HIS A 9 -25.10 -0.61 7.90
N CYS A 10 -26.11 0.14 7.43
CA CYS A 10 -27.32 0.49 8.15
C CYS A 10 -28.51 0.62 7.18
N ALA A 11 -29.72 0.77 7.72
CA ALA A 11 -30.91 1.07 6.93
C ALA A 11 -30.85 2.49 6.32
N TRP A 12 -31.65 2.74 5.27
CA TRP A 12 -31.68 4.03 4.56
C TRP A 12 -31.90 5.23 5.48
N GLU A 13 -32.81 5.13 6.44
CA GLU A 13 -33.14 6.23 7.37
C GLU A 13 -31.93 6.71 8.19
N ALA A 14 -30.99 5.82 8.48
CA ALA A 14 -29.77 6.10 9.23
C ALA A 14 -28.53 6.23 8.32
N PHE A 15 -28.70 6.19 7.00
CA PHE A 15 -27.59 6.13 6.07
C PHE A 15 -26.95 7.52 5.86
N PRO A 16 -25.70 7.75 6.32
CA PRO A 16 -25.13 9.09 6.40
C PRO A 16 -24.77 9.69 5.03
N TYR A 17 -24.75 8.88 3.97
CA TYR A 17 -24.28 9.27 2.64
C TYR A 17 -25.41 9.53 1.63
N GLY A 18 -26.66 9.73 2.09
CA GLY A 18 -27.82 9.91 1.21
C GLY A 18 -27.63 10.97 0.11
N SER A 19 -27.08 12.14 0.47
CA SER A 19 -26.82 13.24 -0.46
C SER A 19 -25.76 12.92 -1.52
N LEU A 20 -24.76 12.12 -1.17
CA LEU A 20 -23.74 11.63 -2.09
C LEU A 20 -24.36 10.63 -3.08
N ILE A 21 -25.16 9.69 -2.57
CA ILE A 21 -25.88 8.71 -3.41
C ILE A 21 -26.81 9.39 -4.39
N GLU A 22 -27.56 10.41 -3.97
CA GLU A 22 -28.40 11.19 -4.87
C GLU A 22 -27.61 11.84 -6.01
N ARG A 23 -26.40 12.34 -5.72
CA ARG A 23 -25.55 12.99 -6.72
C ARG A 23 -24.98 11.99 -7.72
N ILE A 24 -24.43 10.89 -7.23
CA ILE A 24 -23.86 9.82 -8.06
C ILE A 24 -24.96 9.08 -8.84
N GLY A 25 -26.14 8.93 -8.25
CA GLY A 25 -27.31 8.26 -8.81
C GLY A 25 -28.01 9.02 -9.94
N ARG A 26 -27.70 10.31 -10.17
CA ARG A 26 -28.35 11.10 -11.24
C ARG A 26 -28.13 10.44 -12.61
N GLY A 27 -29.23 10.01 -13.23
CA GLY A 27 -29.23 9.34 -14.53
C GLY A 27 -28.78 7.87 -14.50
N ARG A 28 -28.70 7.24 -13.31
CA ARG A 28 -28.28 5.85 -13.13
C ARG A 28 -29.31 5.06 -12.33
N SER A 29 -29.30 3.73 -12.48
CA SER A 29 -30.04 2.86 -11.55
C SER A 29 -29.26 2.74 -10.24
N VAL A 30 -29.92 2.94 -9.10
CA VAL A 30 -29.30 2.75 -7.78
C VAL A 30 -29.95 1.55 -7.09
N ARG A 31 -29.14 0.59 -6.67
CA ARG A 31 -29.59 -0.63 -6.01
C ARG A 31 -28.89 -0.81 -4.67
N PHE A 32 -29.63 -1.19 -3.63
CA PHE A 32 -29.08 -1.51 -2.32
C PHE A 32 -29.16 -3.01 -2.07
N VAL A 33 -28.04 -3.59 -1.63
CA VAL A 33 -27.97 -4.99 -1.20
C VAL A 33 -28.54 -5.10 0.20
N ALA A 34 -29.87 -5.08 0.29
CA ALA A 34 -30.64 -5.14 1.51
C ALA A 34 -32.07 -5.60 1.20
N ASN A 35 -32.83 -5.96 2.24
CA ASN A 35 -34.25 -6.24 2.10
C ASN A 35 -35.03 -4.93 1.78
N ALA A 36 -36.26 -5.07 1.28
CA ALA A 36 -37.09 -3.90 0.93
C ALA A 36 -37.46 -3.03 2.15
N GLY A 37 -37.53 -3.62 3.35
CA GLY A 37 -37.84 -2.90 4.59
C GLY A 37 -36.73 -1.92 5.00
N ALA A 38 -35.46 -2.28 4.76
CA ALA A 38 -34.30 -1.44 5.02
C ALA A 38 -34.26 -0.18 4.12
N LEU A 39 -35.06 -0.15 3.05
CA LEU A 39 -35.25 0.99 2.16
C LEU A 39 -36.52 1.80 2.46
N ALA A 40 -37.14 1.60 3.61
CA ALA A 40 -38.23 2.48 4.05
C ALA A 40 -37.77 3.95 4.00
N GLY A 41 -38.59 4.81 3.38
CA GLY A 41 -38.27 6.24 3.19
C GLY A 41 -37.28 6.56 2.07
N ALA A 42 -36.76 5.57 1.35
CA ALA A 42 -35.88 5.81 0.20
C ALA A 42 -36.63 6.40 -1.01
N PRO A 43 -35.98 7.23 -1.84
CA PRO A 43 -36.53 7.65 -3.12
C PRO A 43 -37.04 6.47 -3.96
N GLN A 44 -38.21 6.62 -4.59
CA GLN A 44 -38.89 5.53 -5.32
C GLN A 44 -38.08 4.90 -6.47
N HIS A 45 -37.09 5.62 -6.98
CA HIS A 45 -36.21 5.14 -8.06
C HIS A 45 -35.03 4.29 -7.54
N TYR A 46 -34.86 4.20 -6.22
CA TYR A 46 -33.93 3.27 -5.59
C TYR A 46 -34.61 1.93 -5.36
N GLY A 47 -33.87 0.84 -5.60
CA GLY A 47 -34.41 -0.51 -5.45
C GLY A 47 -33.57 -1.37 -4.53
N ALA A 48 -34.21 -2.32 -3.85
CA ALA A 48 -33.52 -3.42 -3.18
C ALA A 48 -33.03 -4.44 -4.21
N ILE A 49 -31.93 -5.13 -3.90
CA ILE A 49 -31.46 -6.31 -4.62
C ILE A 49 -31.01 -7.37 -3.60
N ALA A 50 -31.44 -8.62 -3.82
CA ALA A 50 -31.02 -9.75 -3.00
C ALA A 50 -29.61 -10.22 -3.38
N LEU A 51 -28.90 -10.84 -2.45
CA LEU A 51 -27.55 -11.38 -2.69
C LEU A 51 -27.50 -12.34 -3.88
N ASP A 52 -28.47 -13.25 -4.01
CA ASP A 52 -28.48 -14.25 -5.09
C ASP A 52 -28.63 -13.60 -6.49
N ALA A 53 -29.25 -12.43 -6.58
CA ALA A 53 -29.41 -11.70 -7.84
C ALA A 53 -28.12 -11.01 -8.32
N LEU A 54 -27.09 -10.96 -7.47
CA LEU A 54 -25.81 -10.32 -7.78
C LEU A 54 -24.95 -11.17 -8.73
N ASP A 55 -25.16 -12.49 -8.78
CA ASP A 55 -24.31 -13.42 -9.53
C ASP A 55 -24.39 -13.23 -11.04
N GLU A 56 -25.54 -12.79 -11.54
CA GLU A 56 -25.76 -12.48 -12.97
C GLU A 56 -25.59 -10.99 -13.30
N TRP A 57 -25.08 -10.20 -12.34
CA TRP A 57 -25.01 -8.74 -12.47
C TRP A 57 -23.86 -8.27 -13.39
N PRO A 58 -24.05 -7.23 -14.23
CA PRO A 58 -23.01 -6.72 -15.13
C PRO A 58 -22.00 -5.82 -14.38
N TRP A 59 -21.04 -6.44 -13.70
CA TRP A 59 -20.08 -5.76 -12.82
C TRP A 59 -19.17 -4.78 -13.55
N GLU A 60 -18.74 -5.10 -14.77
CA GLU A 60 -17.87 -4.26 -15.59
C GLU A 60 -18.51 -2.92 -16.01
N ARG A 61 -19.82 -2.75 -15.77
CA ARG A 61 -20.56 -1.48 -15.98
C ARG A 61 -21.15 -0.91 -14.69
N THR A 62 -20.84 -1.53 -13.56
CA THR A 62 -21.41 -1.21 -12.24
C THR A 62 -20.36 -0.56 -11.35
N ALA A 63 -20.72 0.58 -10.75
CA ALA A 63 -19.96 1.14 -9.64
C ALA A 63 -20.49 0.59 -8.32
N VAL A 64 -19.58 0.26 -7.41
CA VAL A 64 -19.89 -0.32 -6.10
C VAL A 64 -19.51 0.65 -5.01
N ILE A 65 -20.43 0.89 -4.07
CA ILE A 65 -20.18 1.66 -2.85
C ILE A 65 -20.33 0.72 -1.66
N VAL A 66 -19.31 0.65 -0.82
CA VAL A 66 -19.25 -0.24 0.34
C VAL A 66 -19.06 0.57 1.59
N THR A 67 -19.91 0.34 2.59
CA THR A 67 -19.81 1.08 3.87
C THR A 67 -19.49 0.20 5.07
N HIS A 68 -19.25 -1.10 4.87
CA HIS A 68 -18.79 -2.01 5.93
C HIS A 68 -17.83 -3.07 5.37
N PRO A 69 -16.70 -3.36 6.05
CA PRO A 69 -15.72 -4.35 5.59
C PRO A 69 -16.18 -5.81 5.44
N CYS A 70 -17.33 -6.22 6.00
CA CYS A 70 -17.76 -7.62 5.93
C CYS A 70 -18.30 -7.98 4.54
N TRP A 71 -18.64 -6.97 3.74
CA TRP A 71 -19.05 -7.12 2.35
C TRP A 71 -17.92 -7.53 1.41
N LEU A 72 -16.66 -7.53 1.89
CA LEU A 72 -15.48 -7.84 1.09
C LEU A 72 -15.67 -9.10 0.22
N TYR A 73 -16.07 -10.22 0.83
CA TYR A 73 -16.18 -11.50 0.13
C TYR A 73 -17.40 -11.62 -0.78
N GLU A 74 -18.40 -10.75 -0.59
CA GLU A 74 -19.54 -10.65 -1.51
C GLU A 74 -19.21 -9.78 -2.73
N ILE A 75 -18.08 -9.06 -2.72
CA ILE A 75 -17.63 -8.19 -3.83
C ILE A 75 -16.38 -8.76 -4.52
N ALA A 76 -15.58 -9.52 -3.77
CA ALA A 76 -14.38 -10.18 -4.24
C ALA A 76 -14.62 -10.97 -5.53
N GLY A 77 -13.68 -10.86 -6.47
CA GLY A 77 -13.75 -11.53 -7.77
C GLY A 77 -14.75 -10.97 -8.79
N ARG A 78 -15.67 -10.08 -8.37
CA ARG A 78 -16.72 -9.58 -9.26
C ARG A 78 -16.24 -8.50 -10.24
N GLY A 79 -15.11 -7.85 -9.96
CA GLY A 79 -14.47 -6.88 -10.89
C GLY A 79 -15.35 -5.67 -11.24
N PRO A 80 -15.90 -4.92 -10.27
CA PRO A 80 -16.71 -3.75 -10.56
C PRO A 80 -15.90 -2.68 -11.30
N ALA A 81 -16.59 -1.88 -12.12
CA ALA A 81 -15.98 -0.80 -12.89
C ALA A 81 -15.36 0.30 -12.00
N ALA A 82 -15.91 0.48 -10.78
CA ALA A 82 -15.32 1.26 -9.71
C ALA A 82 -15.71 0.66 -8.35
N LEU A 83 -14.79 0.64 -7.39
CA LEU A 83 -15.06 0.24 -6.01
C LEU A 83 -14.73 1.40 -5.06
N ILE A 84 -15.75 1.92 -4.39
CA ILE A 84 -15.63 3.03 -3.44
C ILE A 84 -15.88 2.48 -2.04
N ALA A 85 -14.87 2.52 -1.18
CA ALA A 85 -15.00 2.20 0.23
C ALA A 85 -15.28 3.49 1.01
N LEU A 86 -16.49 3.67 1.52
CA LEU A 86 -16.90 4.81 2.36
C LEU A 86 -17.06 4.31 3.80
N LEU A 87 -16.00 4.36 4.59
CA LEU A 87 -15.99 3.79 5.94
C LEU A 87 -16.32 4.88 6.97
N PRO A 88 -17.46 4.79 7.68
CA PRO A 88 -17.74 5.69 8.79
C PRO A 88 -16.84 5.34 9.99
N ALA A 89 -16.64 6.29 10.91
CA ALA A 89 -15.64 6.18 11.99
C ALA A 89 -15.81 4.92 12.86
N GLU A 90 -17.04 4.52 13.13
CA GLU A 90 -17.42 3.31 13.88
C GLU A 90 -17.03 2.00 13.17
N HIS A 91 -16.68 2.07 11.88
CA HIS A 91 -16.31 0.95 11.05
C HIS A 91 -14.86 1.03 10.55
N GLU A 92 -14.10 1.98 11.07
CA GLU A 92 -12.67 2.04 10.82
C GLU A 92 -11.91 1.07 11.71
N ASN A 93 -12.41 0.74 12.91
CA ASN A 93 -11.70 -0.12 13.86
C ASN A 93 -12.48 -1.38 14.22
N GLY A 94 -11.78 -2.46 14.56
CA GLY A 94 -12.38 -3.73 14.96
C GLY A 94 -11.36 -4.76 15.41
N GLY A 95 -11.82 -6.01 15.60
CA GLY A 95 -10.93 -7.13 15.91
C GLY A 95 -10.02 -7.52 14.73
N PRO A 96 -9.03 -8.42 14.93
CA PRO A 96 -8.03 -8.75 13.92
C PRO A 96 -8.61 -9.17 12.55
N GLY A 97 -9.58 -10.10 12.53
CA GLY A 97 -10.24 -10.50 11.28
C GLY A 97 -11.02 -9.39 10.60
N TYR A 98 -11.60 -8.47 11.37
CA TYR A 98 -12.27 -7.26 10.84
C TYR A 98 -11.26 -6.35 10.16
N THR A 99 -10.16 -6.02 10.85
CA THR A 99 -9.08 -5.19 10.34
C THR A 99 -8.46 -5.78 9.08
N SER A 100 -8.28 -7.11 9.01
CA SER A 100 -7.80 -7.78 7.79
C SER A 100 -8.77 -7.60 6.62
N CYS A 101 -10.08 -7.66 6.85
CA CYS A 101 -11.07 -7.44 5.79
C CYS A 101 -11.15 -5.98 5.38
N ARG A 102 -11.05 -5.04 6.34
CA ARG A 102 -10.98 -3.59 6.09
C ARG A 102 -9.79 -3.26 5.20
N ASP A 103 -8.61 -3.74 5.56
CA ASP A 103 -7.38 -3.44 4.84
C ASP A 103 -7.40 -4.00 3.41
N ALA A 104 -7.93 -5.22 3.24
CA ALA A 104 -8.12 -5.85 1.94
C ALA A 104 -9.18 -5.13 1.09
N LEU A 105 -10.32 -4.73 1.66
CA LEU A 105 -11.33 -3.92 0.98
C LEU A 105 -10.72 -2.60 0.48
N CYS A 106 -10.03 -1.89 1.36
CA CYS A 106 -9.35 -0.65 0.98
C CYS A 106 -8.28 -0.89 -0.09
N ALA A 107 -7.66 -2.08 -0.15
CA ALA A 107 -6.56 -2.37 -1.09
C ALA A 107 -7.10 -2.65 -2.50
N MET A 108 -8.32 -3.16 -2.57
CA MET A 108 -9.06 -3.36 -3.82
C MET A 108 -9.80 -2.10 -4.30
N ALA A 109 -10.09 -1.17 -3.38
CA ALA A 109 -10.87 0.01 -3.68
C ALA A 109 -10.17 0.95 -4.67
N THR A 110 -10.94 1.45 -5.64
CA THR A 110 -10.54 2.57 -6.51
C THR A 110 -10.37 3.85 -5.68
N MET A 111 -11.23 4.04 -4.68
CA MET A 111 -11.26 5.18 -3.78
C MET A 111 -11.60 4.72 -2.35
N VAL A 112 -10.88 5.26 -1.38
CA VAL A 112 -11.20 5.12 0.05
C VAL A 112 -11.59 6.48 0.60
N ALA A 113 -12.74 6.58 1.27
CA ALA A 113 -13.11 7.71 2.10
C ALA A 113 -13.25 7.27 3.56
N THR A 114 -12.76 8.11 4.46
CA THR A 114 -12.67 7.86 5.91
C THR A 114 -13.10 9.10 6.67
N ALA A 115 -13.60 8.94 7.90
CA ALA A 115 -13.95 10.04 8.79
C ALA A 115 -12.84 10.36 9.80
N SER A 116 -11.91 9.43 10.07
CA SER A 116 -10.75 9.69 10.91
C SER A 116 -9.52 10.11 10.12
N GLU A 117 -8.84 11.13 10.63
CA GLU A 117 -7.57 11.60 10.11
C GLU A 117 -6.42 10.60 10.37
N THR A 118 -6.45 9.88 11.51
CA THR A 118 -5.45 8.84 11.79
C THR A 118 -5.54 7.71 10.77
N PHE A 119 -6.77 7.25 10.50
CA PHE A 119 -6.99 6.20 9.50
C PHE A 119 -6.68 6.72 8.08
N TYR A 120 -6.99 7.98 7.78
CA TYR A 120 -6.60 8.64 6.54
C TYR A 120 -5.08 8.56 6.28
N PHE A 121 -4.25 8.89 7.26
CA PHE A 121 -2.79 8.78 7.13
C PHE A 121 -2.31 7.33 7.02
N GLU A 122 -2.84 6.42 7.83
CA GLU A 122 -2.54 4.99 7.73
C GLU A 122 -2.76 4.48 6.29
N GLN A 123 -3.88 4.89 5.67
CA GLN A 123 -4.18 4.50 4.30
C GLN A 123 -3.26 5.19 3.29
N TRP A 124 -2.93 6.48 3.46
CA TRP A 124 -1.99 7.20 2.56
C TRP A 124 -0.58 6.61 2.53
N PHE A 125 -0.11 6.08 3.64
CA PHE A 125 1.17 5.36 3.71
C PHE A 125 1.14 3.97 3.05
N ARG A 126 -0.04 3.47 2.69
CA ARG A 126 -0.22 2.20 1.99
C ARG A 126 -0.70 2.37 0.54
N ARG A 127 -1.38 3.47 0.20
CA ARG A 127 -2.01 3.74 -1.13
C ARG A 127 -2.20 5.24 -1.42
N GLY A 128 -2.75 5.60 -2.58
CA GLY A 128 -2.81 7.01 -3.03
C GLY A 128 -4.18 7.66 -3.18
N ASN A 129 -5.25 6.88 -3.29
CA ASN A 129 -6.59 7.41 -3.58
C ASN A 129 -7.46 7.42 -2.32
N VAL A 130 -7.01 8.18 -1.32
CA VAL A 130 -7.62 8.25 0.01
C VAL A 130 -8.12 9.66 0.26
N PHE A 131 -9.35 9.77 0.77
CA PHE A 131 -10.06 11.02 1.01
C PHE A 131 -10.54 11.10 2.47
N LEU A 132 -10.45 12.27 3.07
CA LEU A 132 -10.97 12.57 4.41
C LEU A 132 -12.34 13.26 4.27
N GLN A 133 -13.35 12.67 4.91
CA GLN A 133 -14.73 13.15 4.97
C GLN A 133 -15.20 13.12 6.43
N ASP A 134 -14.73 14.09 7.20
CA ASP A 134 -14.93 14.19 8.66
C ASP A 134 -16.04 15.17 9.06
N GLY A 135 -16.64 15.88 8.09
CA GLY A 135 -17.66 16.90 8.35
C GLY A 135 -17.11 18.23 8.87
N LEU A 136 -15.79 18.37 9.05
CA LEU A 136 -15.17 19.57 9.63
C LEU A 136 -14.82 20.62 8.57
N ASP A 137 -14.32 20.19 7.40
CA ASP A 137 -14.04 21.07 6.26
C ASP A 137 -14.92 20.71 5.07
N THR A 138 -16.04 21.42 4.92
CA THR A 138 -17.02 21.20 3.84
C THR A 138 -16.38 21.26 2.46
N ALA A 139 -15.35 22.09 2.24
CA ALA A 139 -14.66 22.16 0.95
C ALA A 139 -13.88 20.85 0.66
N SER A 140 -13.21 20.29 1.66
CA SER A 140 -12.57 18.97 1.56
C SER A 140 -13.60 17.86 1.31
N ASP A 141 -14.74 17.89 2.00
CA ASP A 141 -15.79 16.88 1.83
C ASP A 141 -16.39 16.93 0.41
N LEU A 142 -16.57 18.13 -0.15
CA LEU A 142 -16.99 18.29 -1.55
C LEU A 142 -15.96 17.72 -2.54
N LEU A 143 -14.66 17.77 -2.23
CA LEU A 143 -13.63 17.12 -3.04
C LEU A 143 -13.73 15.59 -2.97
N ALA A 144 -14.06 15.02 -1.81
CA ALA A 144 -14.32 13.58 -1.67
C ALA A 144 -15.55 13.18 -2.50
N ASP A 145 -16.64 13.94 -2.43
CA ASP A 145 -17.84 13.68 -3.23
C ASP A 145 -17.57 13.78 -4.74
N ALA A 146 -16.78 14.77 -5.15
CA ALA A 146 -16.38 14.95 -6.54
C ALA A 146 -15.53 13.76 -7.02
N ALA A 147 -14.59 13.30 -6.20
CA ALA A 147 -13.78 12.12 -6.49
C ALA A 147 -14.62 10.86 -6.59
N ALA A 148 -15.61 10.67 -5.71
CA ALA A 148 -16.54 9.54 -5.82
C ALA A 148 -17.34 9.61 -7.13
N SER A 149 -17.80 10.79 -7.52
CA SER A 149 -18.51 11.01 -8.79
C SER A 149 -17.62 10.73 -10.00
N ASP A 150 -16.36 11.17 -9.96
CA ASP A 150 -15.37 10.96 -11.03
C ASP A 150 -14.93 9.49 -11.12
N ALA A 151 -14.77 8.80 -9.98
CA ALA A 151 -14.50 7.36 -9.94
C ALA A 151 -15.64 6.55 -10.59
N VAL A 152 -16.91 6.87 -10.25
CA VAL A 152 -18.08 6.26 -10.92
C VAL A 152 -18.18 6.65 -12.41
N ALA A 153 -17.56 7.75 -12.82
CA ALA A 153 -17.45 8.11 -14.23
C ALA A 153 -16.25 7.46 -14.93
N GLY A 154 -15.41 6.70 -14.22
CA GLY A 154 -14.19 6.09 -14.76
C GLY A 154 -13.08 7.12 -15.05
N LYS A 155 -13.12 8.27 -14.39
CA LYS A 155 -12.11 9.33 -14.53
C LYS A 155 -11.02 9.17 -13.45
N PRO A 156 -9.79 9.64 -13.72
CA PRO A 156 -8.72 9.65 -12.72
C PRO A 156 -9.06 10.60 -11.56
N ILE A 157 -8.73 10.20 -10.34
CA ILE A 157 -9.06 10.93 -9.09
C ILE A 157 -7.83 11.39 -8.30
N GLU A 158 -6.63 11.05 -8.77
CA GLU A 158 -5.35 11.31 -8.10
C GLU A 158 -5.12 12.82 -7.90
N ALA A 159 -5.55 13.64 -8.88
CA ALA A 159 -5.47 15.09 -8.81
C ALA A 159 -6.38 15.66 -7.71
N LEU A 160 -7.58 15.08 -7.53
CA LEU A 160 -8.51 15.47 -6.47
C LEU A 160 -7.98 15.05 -5.09
N ALA A 161 -7.37 13.87 -4.97
CA ALA A 161 -6.74 13.42 -3.73
C ALA A 161 -5.63 14.39 -3.27
N LYS A 162 -4.76 14.81 -4.20
CA LYS A 162 -3.72 15.82 -3.93
C LYS A 162 -4.30 17.20 -3.62
N LEU A 163 -5.37 17.60 -4.31
CA LEU A 163 -6.04 18.88 -4.05
C LEU A 163 -6.66 18.89 -2.64
N GLN A 164 -7.28 17.79 -2.22
CA GLN A 164 -7.82 17.66 -0.87
C GLN A 164 -6.71 17.74 0.18
N LEU A 165 -5.58 17.09 -0.07
CA LEU A 165 -4.42 17.14 0.83
C LEU A 165 -3.90 18.58 1.04
N ARG A 166 -3.80 19.37 -0.04
CA ARG A 166 -3.46 20.81 0.05
C ARG A 166 -4.50 21.59 0.83
N ARG A 167 -5.78 21.39 0.52
CA ARG A 167 -6.87 22.06 1.22
C ARG A 167 -6.86 21.76 2.73
N ARG A 168 -6.60 20.51 3.11
CA ARG A 168 -6.47 20.09 4.51
C ARG A 168 -5.26 20.71 5.19
N THR A 169 -4.17 20.89 4.46
CA THR A 169 -2.98 21.61 4.94
C THR A 169 -3.31 23.06 5.30
N ASP A 170 -4.06 23.76 4.44
CA ASP A 170 -4.50 25.14 4.67
C ASP A 170 -5.48 25.23 5.86
N PHE A 171 -6.49 24.36 5.86
CA PHE A 171 -7.49 24.29 6.94
C PHE A 171 -6.86 24.02 8.31
N ARG A 172 -5.90 23.09 8.39
CA ARG A 172 -5.18 22.80 9.63
C ARG A 172 -4.30 23.96 10.07
N ALA A 173 -3.63 24.66 9.15
CA ALA A 173 -2.86 25.85 9.48
C ALA A 173 -3.74 26.95 10.11
N GLU A 174 -4.98 27.13 9.63
CA GLU A 174 -5.96 28.03 10.25
C GLU A 174 -6.37 27.56 11.65
N GLN A 175 -6.64 26.26 11.84
CA GLN A 175 -6.98 25.70 13.15
C GLN A 175 -5.86 25.87 14.19
N LEU A 176 -4.61 25.70 13.78
CA LEU A 176 -3.44 25.85 14.66
C LEU A 176 -3.26 27.29 15.15
N GLN A 177 -3.77 28.29 14.43
CA GLN A 177 -3.72 29.70 14.86
C GLN A 177 -4.79 30.03 15.92
N ALA A 178 -5.92 29.34 15.91
CA ALA A 178 -7.07 29.65 16.76
C ALA A 178 -7.04 28.93 18.12
N LEU A 179 -6.25 27.87 18.26
CA LEU A 179 -6.25 26.97 19.42
C LEU A 179 -4.89 26.94 20.11
N ARG A 180 -4.82 26.43 21.35
CA ARG A 180 -3.56 25.92 21.91
C ARG A 180 -3.35 24.53 21.36
N PRO A 181 -2.52 24.34 20.32
CA PRO A 181 -2.45 23.07 19.65
C PRO A 181 -1.72 22.04 20.50
N SER A 182 -2.11 20.76 20.38
CA SER A 182 -1.36 19.64 20.94
C SER A 182 -0.18 19.25 20.04
N ALA A 183 0.78 18.48 20.55
CA ALA A 183 1.87 17.93 19.75
C ALA A 183 1.34 17.12 18.55
N MET A 184 0.26 16.36 18.76
CA MET A 184 -0.37 15.57 17.71
C MET A 184 -0.94 16.43 16.58
N GLN A 185 -1.50 17.61 16.88
CA GLN A 185 -2.02 18.51 15.85
C GLN A 185 -0.89 19.09 14.98
N PHE A 186 0.25 19.46 15.57
CA PHE A 186 1.43 19.83 14.81
C PHE A 186 1.99 18.65 14.00
N PHE A 187 1.96 17.44 14.56
CA PHE A 187 2.42 16.26 13.85
C PHE A 187 1.55 15.95 12.63
N PHE A 188 0.23 16.04 12.73
CA PHE A 188 -0.66 15.88 11.59
C PHE A 188 -0.39 16.93 10.49
N GLN A 189 -0.14 18.19 10.86
CA GLN A 189 0.30 19.21 9.90
C GLN A 189 1.60 18.81 9.20
N ALA A 190 2.57 18.26 9.94
CA ALA A 190 3.81 17.77 9.35
C ALA A 190 3.59 16.62 8.37
N VAL A 191 2.71 15.67 8.70
CA VAL A 191 2.37 14.54 7.82
C VAL A 191 1.72 15.04 6.53
N TYR A 192 0.83 16.04 6.58
CA TYR A 192 0.26 16.65 5.37
C TYR A 192 1.35 17.21 4.43
N HIS A 193 2.26 18.03 4.96
CA HIS A 193 3.37 18.57 4.19
C HIS A 193 4.31 17.46 3.67
N TYR A 194 4.59 16.42 4.46
CA TYR A 194 5.35 15.26 4.03
C TYR A 194 4.70 14.57 2.82
N LEU A 195 3.39 14.31 2.89
CA LEU A 195 2.63 13.67 1.81
C LEU A 195 2.55 14.55 0.54
N LEU A 196 2.65 15.88 0.68
CA LEU A 196 2.76 16.83 -0.43
C LEU A 196 4.16 16.90 -1.05
N GLY A 197 5.18 16.32 -0.41
CA GLY A 197 6.58 16.45 -0.82
C GLY A 197 7.27 17.72 -0.30
N GLU A 198 6.65 18.44 0.63
CA GLU A 198 7.10 19.74 1.15
C GLU A 198 7.98 19.54 2.39
N GLY A 199 9.17 18.95 2.17
CA GLY A 199 10.02 18.47 3.25
C GLY A 199 10.47 19.53 4.26
N GLU A 200 10.75 20.76 3.82
CA GLU A 200 11.16 21.85 4.73
C GLU A 200 10.04 22.23 5.72
N GLN A 201 8.80 22.34 5.24
CA GLN A 201 7.65 22.62 6.09
C GLN A 201 7.35 21.44 7.01
N ALA A 202 7.41 20.21 6.47
CA ALA A 202 7.22 18.99 7.26
C ALA A 202 8.22 18.88 8.42
N GLU A 203 9.50 19.19 8.18
CA GLU A 203 10.53 19.16 9.23
C GLU A 203 10.25 20.17 10.33
N ARG A 204 9.92 21.41 9.95
CA ARG A 204 9.58 22.47 10.92
C ARG A 204 8.43 22.04 11.83
N TRP A 205 7.32 21.59 11.26
CA TRP A 205 6.16 21.18 12.04
C TRP A 205 6.43 19.95 12.90
N THR A 206 7.25 19.00 12.42
CA THR A 206 7.65 17.82 13.20
C THR A 206 8.50 18.22 14.41
N LEU A 207 9.42 19.17 14.26
CA LEU A 207 10.22 19.70 15.36
C LEU A 207 9.34 20.43 16.39
N ASP A 208 8.38 21.23 15.94
CA ASP A 208 7.42 21.90 16.82
C ASP A 208 6.58 20.89 17.62
N ALA A 209 6.10 19.82 16.96
CA ALA A 209 5.41 18.70 17.61
C ALA A 209 6.31 18.01 18.67
N PHE A 210 7.55 17.67 18.29
CA PHE A 210 8.50 17.01 19.17
C PHE A 210 8.83 17.87 20.40
N HIS A 211 9.14 19.15 20.20
CA HIS A 211 9.45 20.06 21.30
C HIS A 211 8.28 20.20 22.27
N LEU A 212 7.06 20.38 21.74
CA LEU A 212 5.88 20.50 22.58
C LEU A 212 5.62 19.22 23.39
N ALA A 213 5.75 18.05 22.76
CA ALA A 213 5.58 16.77 23.44
C ALA A 213 6.59 16.56 24.58
N VAL A 214 7.86 16.92 24.36
CA VAL A 214 8.90 16.85 25.38
C VAL A 214 8.61 17.82 26.54
N LEU A 215 8.21 19.05 26.24
CA LEU A 215 7.88 20.05 27.26
C LEU A 215 6.67 19.64 28.12
N ASN A 216 5.69 18.96 27.50
CA ASN A 216 4.50 18.45 28.18
C ASN A 216 4.75 17.10 28.91
N GLY A 217 5.93 16.50 28.75
CA GLY A 217 6.23 15.19 29.33
C GLY A 217 5.41 14.04 28.72
N GLU A 218 5.03 14.14 27.45
CA GLU A 218 4.39 13.04 26.73
C GLU A 218 5.33 11.82 26.66
N GLU A 219 4.77 10.62 26.64
CA GLU A 219 5.54 9.38 26.50
C GLU A 219 5.95 9.13 25.05
N GLY A 220 7.17 8.65 24.84
CA GLY A 220 7.65 8.25 23.51
C GLY A 220 7.81 9.33 22.43
N PRO A 221 8.07 10.63 22.71
CA PRO A 221 8.18 11.66 21.67
C PRO A 221 9.33 11.38 20.69
N VAL A 222 10.37 10.68 21.15
CA VAL A 222 11.50 10.25 20.34
C VAL A 222 11.08 9.17 19.32
N ALA A 223 10.31 8.18 19.76
CA ALA A 223 9.88 7.07 18.91
C ALA A 223 8.80 7.48 17.89
N THR A 224 8.00 8.51 18.22
CA THR A 224 6.91 9.00 17.37
C THR A 224 7.36 10.17 16.49
N TYR A 225 7.60 11.35 17.08
CA TYR A 225 7.80 12.59 16.35
C TYR A 225 9.24 12.71 15.82
N TYR A 226 10.24 12.47 16.67
CA TYR A 226 11.65 12.59 16.27
C TYR A 226 12.02 11.56 15.21
N ARG A 227 11.54 10.31 15.34
CA ARG A 227 11.74 9.26 14.34
C ARG A 227 11.24 9.69 12.96
N PHE A 228 10.07 10.33 12.88
CA PHE A 228 9.49 10.75 11.60
C PHE A 228 10.34 11.79 10.84
N LEU A 229 11.20 12.56 11.54
CA LEU A 229 12.19 13.42 10.89
C LEU A 229 13.12 12.64 9.95
N SER A 230 13.34 11.35 10.20
CA SER A 230 14.18 10.51 9.35
C SER A 230 13.64 10.42 7.92
N VAL A 231 12.35 10.12 7.72
CA VAL A 231 11.76 10.05 6.37
C VAL A 231 11.60 11.42 5.72
N ILE A 232 11.41 12.48 6.51
CA ILE A 232 11.39 13.86 5.99
C ILE A 232 12.78 14.26 5.46
N ARG A 233 13.83 13.96 6.20
CA ARG A 233 15.23 14.20 5.78
C ARG A 233 15.57 13.42 4.52
N LEU A 234 15.12 12.16 4.44
CA LEU A 234 15.27 11.34 3.25
C LEU A 234 14.55 11.96 2.03
N LEU A 235 13.31 12.45 2.23
CA LEU A 235 12.53 13.15 1.20
C LEU A 235 13.26 14.40 0.67
N GLN A 236 13.99 15.11 1.52
CA GLN A 236 14.81 16.27 1.15
C GLN A 236 16.16 15.90 0.51
N GLY A 237 16.45 14.61 0.29
CA GLY A 237 17.72 14.13 -0.26
C GLY A 237 18.87 14.09 0.76
N ARG A 238 18.60 14.28 2.05
CA ARG A 238 19.59 14.22 3.15
C ARG A 238 19.63 12.83 3.77
N ALA A 239 20.03 11.84 2.97
CA ALA A 239 19.94 10.43 3.37
C ALA A 239 20.86 10.06 4.56
N GLU A 240 22.06 10.64 4.64
CA GLU A 240 22.97 10.38 5.79
C GLU A 240 22.36 10.88 7.10
N ASP A 241 21.86 12.12 7.10
CA ASP A 241 21.15 12.69 8.25
C ASP A 241 19.92 11.86 8.59
N ALA A 242 19.17 11.39 7.58
CA ALA A 242 17.99 10.57 7.76
C ALA A 242 18.29 9.26 8.51
N ILE A 243 19.32 8.52 8.07
CA ILE A 243 19.75 7.27 8.70
C ILE A 243 20.25 7.52 10.12
N ALA A 244 21.06 8.58 10.34
CA ALA A 244 21.53 8.96 11.67
C ALA A 244 20.36 9.31 12.62
N THR A 245 19.36 10.03 12.12
CA THR A 245 18.16 10.41 12.86
C THR A 245 17.37 9.18 13.32
N TYR A 246 17.19 8.20 12.42
CA TYR A 246 16.55 6.94 12.78
C TYR A 246 17.35 6.19 13.86
N GLY A 247 18.68 6.14 13.73
CA GLY A 247 19.58 5.50 14.70
C GLY A 247 19.48 6.08 16.11
N ILE A 248 19.27 7.40 16.25
CA ILE A 248 19.03 8.04 17.55
C ILE A 248 17.69 7.59 18.15
N SER A 249 16.67 7.38 17.32
CA SER A 249 15.34 6.95 17.76
C SER A 249 15.19 5.45 17.98
N ALA A 250 16.17 4.64 17.59
CA ALA A 250 16.13 3.19 17.66
C ALA A 250 16.32 2.72 19.11
N ALA A 251 15.24 2.23 19.72
CA ALA A 251 15.20 1.80 21.11
C ALA A 251 15.38 0.29 21.24
N THR A 252 14.77 -0.51 20.36
CA THR A 252 14.81 -1.98 20.43
C THR A 252 16.04 -2.58 19.74
N GLU A 253 16.31 -3.86 19.97
CA GLU A 253 17.40 -4.57 19.28
C GLU A 253 17.12 -4.70 17.78
N GLU A 254 15.86 -4.95 17.43
CA GLU A 254 15.39 -5.02 16.05
C GLU A 254 15.59 -3.69 15.31
N GLU A 255 15.26 -2.57 15.96
CA GLU A 255 15.44 -1.23 15.39
C GLU A 255 16.93 -0.90 15.20
N ARG A 256 17.80 -1.29 16.14
CA ARG A 256 19.26 -1.10 16.02
C ARG A 256 19.87 -1.98 14.92
N ALA A 257 19.37 -3.21 14.77
CA ALA A 257 19.76 -4.08 13.67
C ALA A 257 19.32 -3.49 12.31
N ALA A 258 18.11 -2.95 12.23
CA ALA A 258 17.61 -2.26 11.03
C ALA A 258 18.47 -1.02 10.71
N TYR A 259 18.84 -0.21 11.70
CA TYR A 259 19.75 0.92 11.52
C TYR A 259 21.12 0.49 10.97
N THR A 260 21.69 -0.59 11.53
CA THR A 260 22.96 -1.13 11.07
C THR A 260 22.87 -1.57 9.61
N GLU A 261 21.81 -2.31 9.26
CA GLU A 261 21.54 -2.71 7.87
C GLU A 261 21.40 -1.50 6.94
N MET A 262 20.65 -0.46 7.33
CA MET A 262 20.50 0.76 6.53
C MET A 262 21.86 1.44 6.24
N ARG A 263 22.70 1.58 7.27
CA ARG A 263 24.01 2.21 7.15
C ARG A 263 24.93 1.40 6.25
N ASP A 264 24.98 0.08 6.44
CA ASP A 264 25.86 -0.78 5.66
C ASP A 264 25.46 -0.74 4.18
N ARG A 265 24.15 -0.81 3.87
CA ARG A 265 23.61 -0.65 2.50
C ARG A 265 23.92 0.71 1.89
N TRP A 266 23.85 1.78 2.69
CA TRP A 266 24.23 3.12 2.24
C TRP A 266 25.71 3.17 1.86
N THR A 267 26.61 2.62 2.69
CA THR A 267 28.05 2.59 2.41
C THR A 267 28.43 1.72 1.21
N GLU A 268 27.62 0.70 0.91
CA GLU A 268 27.75 -0.16 -0.27
C GLU A 268 27.24 0.52 -1.57
N GLY A 269 26.64 1.71 -1.47
CA GLY A 269 26.05 2.43 -2.60
C GLY A 269 24.65 1.95 -2.99
N GLU A 270 24.03 1.06 -2.20
CA GLU A 270 22.69 0.51 -2.39
C GLU A 270 21.62 1.49 -1.87
N THR A 271 21.62 2.71 -2.42
CA THR A 271 20.84 3.84 -1.89
C THR A 271 19.33 3.60 -1.88
N ASP A 272 18.77 2.99 -2.94
CA ASP A 272 17.35 2.64 -3.01
C ASP A 272 16.96 1.59 -1.94
N MET A 273 17.86 0.66 -1.64
CA MET A 273 17.65 -0.35 -0.60
C MET A 273 17.64 0.30 0.79
N ALA A 274 18.66 1.10 1.12
CA ALA A 274 18.74 1.83 2.38
C ALA A 274 17.51 2.74 2.60
N ALA A 275 17.11 3.46 1.55
CA ALA A 275 15.90 4.30 1.58
C ALA A 275 14.63 3.47 1.84
N SER A 276 14.49 2.31 1.19
CA SER A 276 13.31 1.44 1.38
C SER A 276 13.20 0.87 2.80
N LEU A 277 14.34 0.52 3.42
CA LEU A 277 14.41 0.10 4.81
C LEU A 277 13.93 1.23 5.73
N LEU A 278 14.35 2.46 5.46
CA LEU A 278 13.97 3.61 6.28
C LEU A 278 12.49 3.97 6.16
N TYR A 279 11.93 3.96 4.94
CA TYR A 279 10.48 4.14 4.75
C TYR A 279 9.68 3.06 5.45
N ARG A 280 10.12 1.79 5.36
CA ARG A 280 9.51 0.68 6.09
C ARG A 280 9.51 0.92 7.60
N ALA A 281 10.62 1.37 8.15
CA ALA A 281 10.75 1.62 9.60
C ALA A 281 9.88 2.79 10.11
N ASN A 282 9.29 3.56 9.20
CA ASN A 282 8.33 4.64 9.47
C ASN A 282 6.93 4.32 8.92
N ASP A 283 6.65 3.04 8.63
CA ASP A 283 5.37 2.55 8.10
C ASP A 283 4.92 3.13 6.75
N ASP A 284 5.81 3.79 5.99
CA ASP A 284 5.53 4.21 4.60
C ASP A 284 5.77 3.04 3.62
N TRP A 285 4.87 2.07 3.70
CA TRP A 285 4.87 0.85 2.90
C TRP A 285 4.76 1.13 1.40
N ARG A 286 4.08 2.22 1.04
CA ARG A 286 3.91 2.65 -0.35
C ARG A 286 5.23 3.10 -0.97
N GLN A 287 5.99 3.98 -0.30
CA GLN A 287 7.29 4.42 -0.81
C GLN A 287 8.31 3.28 -0.76
N ALA A 288 8.30 2.46 0.30
CA ALA A 288 9.15 1.30 0.41
C ALA A 288 8.94 0.32 -0.76
N ALA A 289 7.68 -0.04 -1.07
CA ALA A 289 7.36 -0.93 -2.18
C ALA A 289 7.83 -0.36 -3.53
N ARG A 290 7.58 0.92 -3.79
CA ARG A 290 8.01 1.60 -5.03
C ARG A 290 9.53 1.55 -5.23
N LEU A 291 10.30 1.72 -4.16
CA LEU A 291 11.76 1.64 -4.21
C LEU A 291 12.24 0.22 -4.49
N LEU A 292 11.66 -0.77 -3.79
CA LEU A 292 12.02 -2.17 -3.92
C LEU A 292 11.69 -2.73 -5.31
N GLU A 293 10.55 -2.34 -5.89
CA GLU A 293 10.19 -2.65 -7.29
C GLU A 293 11.28 -2.14 -8.26
N ARG A 294 11.78 -0.92 -8.06
CA ARG A 294 12.88 -0.36 -8.88
C ARG A 294 14.18 -1.14 -8.71
N VAL A 295 14.52 -1.56 -7.49
CA VAL A 295 15.71 -2.40 -7.22
C VAL A 295 15.59 -3.71 -8.00
N LEU A 296 14.45 -4.40 -7.89
CA LEU A 296 14.21 -5.67 -8.61
C LEU A 296 14.25 -5.49 -10.14
N GLN A 297 13.68 -4.41 -10.67
CA GLN A 297 13.70 -4.11 -12.11
C GLN A 297 15.12 -3.82 -12.63
N LYS A 298 15.92 -3.06 -11.88
CA LYS A 298 17.34 -2.81 -12.22
C LYS A 298 18.12 -4.13 -12.30
N HIS A 299 17.90 -5.04 -11.36
CA HIS A 299 18.56 -6.36 -11.38
C HIS A 299 18.09 -7.24 -12.54
N ALA A 300 16.79 -7.26 -12.87
CA ALA A 300 16.28 -8.02 -14.01
C ALA A 300 16.91 -7.56 -15.34
N SER A 301 16.96 -6.23 -15.57
CA SER A 301 17.59 -5.67 -16.78
C SER A 301 19.10 -5.91 -16.87
N ALA A 302 19.82 -5.97 -15.73
CA ALA A 302 21.24 -6.30 -15.71
C ALA A 302 21.49 -7.78 -16.07
N SER A 303 20.65 -8.70 -15.60
CA SER A 303 20.74 -10.13 -15.92
C SER A 303 20.51 -10.39 -17.41
N GLU A 304 19.53 -9.72 -18.02
CA GLU A 304 19.24 -9.86 -19.46
C GLU A 304 20.38 -9.32 -20.34
N ALA A 305 21.10 -8.29 -19.88
CA ALA A 305 22.25 -7.74 -20.60
C ALA A 305 23.46 -8.69 -20.59
N ASP A 306 23.65 -9.46 -19.50
CA ASP A 306 24.71 -10.46 -19.38
C ASP A 306 24.41 -11.74 -20.18
N ASP A 307 23.13 -12.11 -20.31
CA ASP A 307 22.67 -13.28 -21.08
C ASP A 307 22.50 -13.01 -22.59
N ALA A 308 22.61 -11.75 -23.04
CA ALA A 308 22.56 -11.43 -24.46
C ALA A 308 23.70 -12.14 -25.21
N PRO A 309 23.42 -12.91 -26.29
CA PRO A 309 24.43 -13.69 -26.98
C PRO A 309 25.52 -12.76 -27.48
N ARG A 310 26.73 -12.87 -26.88
CA ARG A 310 27.93 -12.22 -27.40
C ARG A 310 28.08 -12.67 -28.85
N ALA A 311 27.83 -11.73 -29.78
CA ALA A 311 28.02 -11.99 -31.19
C ALA A 311 29.39 -12.64 -31.38
N PRO A 312 29.50 -13.73 -32.16
CA PRO A 312 30.79 -14.36 -32.38
C PRO A 312 31.70 -13.30 -32.98
N ALA A 313 32.82 -13.03 -32.29
CA ALA A 313 33.92 -12.28 -32.85
C ALA A 313 34.45 -13.08 -34.04
N GLY A 314 33.86 -12.81 -35.21
CA GLY A 314 34.26 -13.39 -36.48
C GLY A 314 35.63 -12.86 -36.86
N ALA A 315 36.61 -13.74 -36.64
CA ALA A 315 37.76 -14.06 -37.48
C ALA A 315 38.13 -13.06 -38.59
N ASP A 316 39.35 -12.53 -38.45
CA ASP A 316 40.35 -12.26 -39.48
C ASP A 316 39.90 -12.30 -40.95
N ALA A 317 39.96 -11.13 -41.58
CA ALA A 317 40.24 -11.00 -42.99
C ALA A 317 41.32 -9.92 -43.18
N ALA A 318 42.57 -10.36 -43.32
CA ALA A 318 43.60 -9.67 -44.09
C ALA A 318 44.02 -10.63 -45.22
N PRO A 319 44.40 -10.13 -46.41
CA PRO A 319 45.83 -9.83 -46.58
C PRO A 319 46.21 -8.66 -47.52
N ALA A 320 47.50 -8.26 -47.37
CA ALA A 320 48.44 -7.62 -48.34
C ALA A 320 48.23 -6.13 -48.69
N SER A 321 49.25 -5.26 -48.81
CA SER A 321 50.73 -5.36 -48.67
C SER A 321 51.38 -3.98 -48.90
N GLY A 322 52.56 -3.73 -48.29
CA GLY A 322 53.56 -2.69 -48.62
C GLY A 322 53.55 -1.46 -47.70
N SER A 323 54.64 -0.96 -47.10
CA SER A 323 56.08 -1.30 -47.14
C SER A 323 56.81 -0.59 -45.96
N GLU A 324 57.72 -1.33 -45.32
CA GLU A 324 59.02 -0.97 -44.70
C GLU A 324 59.27 0.42 -44.06
N THR A 325 59.74 0.43 -42.80
CA THR A 325 61.15 0.78 -42.41
C THR A 325 61.47 0.46 -40.94
N VAL A 326 62.41 -0.49 -40.76
CA VAL A 326 63.61 -0.57 -39.88
C VAL A 326 63.66 0.17 -38.51
N GLY A 327 63.98 -0.59 -37.45
CA GLY A 327 64.71 -0.07 -36.26
C GLY A 327 64.57 -0.85 -34.93
N SER A 328 65.54 -1.74 -34.62
CA SER A 328 65.81 -2.57 -33.42
C SER A 328 65.85 -1.84 -32.03
N PRO A 329 66.25 -2.48 -30.88
CA PRO A 329 65.84 -3.74 -30.20
C PRO A 329 65.63 -3.61 -28.65
N SER A 330 64.82 -4.52 -28.03
CA SER A 330 64.93 -5.19 -26.69
C SER A 330 65.29 -4.44 -25.37
N PRO A 331 65.19 -5.04 -24.15
CA PRO A 331 64.41 -6.21 -23.68
C PRO A 331 63.75 -6.01 -22.27
N LEU A 332 63.15 -7.09 -21.75
CA LEU A 332 63.00 -7.52 -20.33
C LEU A 332 61.61 -7.49 -19.68
N ALA A 333 61.06 -8.72 -19.60
CA ALA A 333 60.65 -9.42 -18.38
C ALA A 333 59.63 -8.75 -17.43
N GLY A 334 58.48 -9.42 -17.27
CA GLY A 334 57.60 -9.16 -16.13
C GLY A 334 56.31 -10.00 -16.14
N SER A 335 56.35 -11.13 -15.44
CA SER A 335 55.23 -11.72 -14.67
C SER A 335 53.83 -11.77 -15.30
N ARG A 336 53.47 -12.93 -15.86
CA ARG A 336 52.07 -13.36 -15.98
C ARG A 336 51.63 -13.95 -14.63
N LEU A 337 51.06 -13.10 -13.77
CA LEU A 337 50.26 -13.52 -12.63
C LEU A 337 48.81 -13.70 -13.05
N ALA A 338 48.23 -14.80 -12.60
CA ALA A 338 46.87 -15.23 -12.85
C ALA A 338 45.83 -14.19 -12.42
N ALA A 339 44.94 -13.81 -13.34
CA ALA A 339 43.56 -13.44 -13.02
C ALA A 339 42.71 -14.67 -13.39
N PRO A 340 41.96 -15.27 -12.45
CA PRO A 340 40.59 -14.81 -12.22
C PRO A 340 40.09 -15.02 -10.78
N ALA A 341 39.63 -13.96 -10.10
CA ALA A 341 38.83 -14.10 -8.87
C ALA A 341 37.82 -12.97 -8.60
N MET A 342 37.81 -11.88 -9.38
CA MET A 342 36.89 -10.76 -9.11
C MET A 342 35.45 -10.95 -9.63
N ASN A 343 35.22 -11.78 -10.65
CA ASN A 343 33.86 -11.94 -11.19
C ASN A 343 32.94 -12.81 -10.33
N ALA A 344 33.47 -13.78 -9.57
CA ALA A 344 32.63 -14.68 -8.76
C ALA A 344 32.04 -14.02 -7.51
N ARG A 345 32.73 -13.03 -6.91
CA ARG A 345 32.23 -12.30 -5.73
C ARG A 345 31.11 -11.29 -6.08
N SER A 346 31.15 -10.71 -7.28
CA SER A 346 30.13 -9.78 -7.75
C SER A 346 28.77 -10.48 -7.92
N GLY A 347 28.73 -11.65 -8.57
CA GLY A 347 27.46 -12.37 -8.79
C GLY A 347 26.77 -12.84 -7.50
N ALA A 348 27.53 -13.29 -6.50
CA ALA A 348 26.97 -13.74 -5.21
C ALA A 348 26.36 -12.59 -4.39
N SER A 349 27.00 -11.41 -4.40
CA SER A 349 26.48 -10.20 -3.74
C SER A 349 25.22 -9.69 -4.44
N VAL A 350 25.22 -9.64 -5.77
CA VAL A 350 24.04 -9.23 -6.57
C VAL A 350 22.82 -10.12 -6.31
N SER A 351 23.04 -11.44 -6.21
CA SER A 351 21.97 -12.39 -5.86
C SER A 351 21.42 -12.17 -4.44
N ALA A 352 22.27 -11.82 -3.47
CA ALA A 352 21.84 -11.57 -2.09
C ALA A 352 20.99 -10.29 -1.95
N VAL A 353 21.37 -9.22 -2.64
CA VAL A 353 20.61 -7.96 -2.67
C VAL A 353 19.25 -8.16 -3.31
N HIS A 354 19.19 -8.90 -4.43
CA HIS A 354 17.94 -9.23 -5.11
C HIS A 354 16.98 -10.02 -4.19
N GLU A 355 17.47 -11.08 -3.54
CA GLU A 355 16.65 -11.88 -2.62
C GLU A 355 16.21 -11.08 -1.39
N ARG A 356 17.07 -10.20 -0.85
CA ARG A 356 16.68 -9.30 0.23
C ARG A 356 15.60 -8.33 -0.22
N ALA A 357 15.75 -7.68 -1.38
CA ALA A 357 14.76 -6.73 -1.91
C ALA A 357 13.40 -7.40 -2.10
N ARG A 358 13.40 -8.62 -2.65
CA ARG A 358 12.22 -9.46 -2.85
C ARG A 358 11.52 -9.77 -1.52
N ALA A 359 12.27 -10.16 -0.49
CA ALA A 359 11.72 -10.46 0.83
C ALA A 359 11.10 -9.22 1.50
N LEU A 360 11.71 -8.05 1.34
CA LEU A 360 11.17 -6.79 1.86
C LEU A 360 9.92 -6.33 1.09
N LEU A 361 9.88 -6.54 -0.23
CA LEU A 361 8.72 -6.18 -1.05
C LEU A 361 7.53 -7.08 -0.74
N LEU A 362 7.78 -8.37 -0.50
CA LEU A 362 6.78 -9.32 -0.01
C LEU A 362 6.13 -8.83 1.29
N GLU A 363 6.92 -8.39 2.26
CA GLU A 363 6.43 -7.81 3.51
C GLU A 363 5.59 -6.55 3.26
N ALA A 364 6.07 -5.64 2.40
CA ALA A 364 5.34 -4.41 2.08
C ALA A 364 3.98 -4.68 1.44
N TYR A 365 3.88 -5.69 0.58
CA TYR A 365 2.60 -6.13 0.00
C TYR A 365 1.69 -6.81 1.02
N GLU A 366 2.23 -7.61 1.94
CA GLU A 366 1.44 -8.18 3.04
C GLU A 366 0.86 -7.09 3.94
N ARG A 367 1.67 -6.09 4.34
CA ARG A 367 1.25 -4.94 5.15
C ARG A 367 0.26 -4.02 4.44
N SER A 368 0.32 -4.00 3.10
CA SER A 368 -0.63 -3.26 2.26
C SER A 368 -1.86 -4.09 1.86
N ALA A 369 -2.04 -5.28 2.42
CA ALA A 369 -3.13 -6.21 2.12
C ALA A 369 -3.28 -6.56 0.62
N ARG A 370 -2.15 -6.79 -0.06
CA ARG A 370 -2.07 -7.20 -1.48
C ARG A 370 -1.57 -8.65 -1.62
N PRO A 371 -2.34 -9.66 -1.17
CA PRO A 371 -1.86 -11.05 -1.11
C PRO A 371 -1.52 -11.64 -2.47
N GLY A 372 -2.21 -11.27 -3.56
CA GLY A 372 -1.86 -11.74 -4.92
C GLY A 372 -0.49 -11.23 -5.39
N ALA A 373 -0.17 -9.96 -5.11
CA ALA A 373 1.14 -9.39 -5.42
C ALA A 373 2.25 -10.02 -4.57
N ALA A 374 1.97 -10.28 -3.28
CA ALA A 374 2.87 -11.01 -2.39
C ALA A 374 3.10 -12.46 -2.89
N LEU A 375 2.04 -13.17 -3.27
CA LEU A 375 2.12 -14.54 -3.77
C LEU A 375 2.97 -14.65 -5.05
N ALA A 376 2.84 -13.69 -5.97
CA ALA A 376 3.65 -13.62 -7.19
C ALA A 376 5.16 -13.51 -6.91
N LEU A 377 5.52 -12.97 -5.74
CA LEU A 377 6.91 -12.87 -5.30
C LEU A 377 7.40 -14.10 -4.55
N LEU A 378 6.59 -15.12 -4.23
CA LEU A 378 7.10 -16.27 -3.46
C LEU A 378 7.82 -17.31 -4.34
N PRO A 379 9.04 -17.75 -3.97
CA PRO A 379 9.68 -18.87 -4.64
C PRO A 379 8.92 -20.19 -4.37
N PRO A 380 9.22 -21.26 -5.12
CA PRO A 380 8.76 -22.60 -4.76
C PRO A 380 9.16 -22.95 -3.32
N PRO A 381 8.25 -23.46 -2.48
CA PRO A 381 8.53 -23.68 -1.06
C PRO A 381 9.46 -24.88 -0.87
N LEU A 382 10.53 -24.70 -0.10
CA LEU A 382 11.49 -25.76 0.26
C LEU A 382 11.23 -26.31 1.67
N THR A 383 10.67 -25.48 2.56
CA THR A 383 10.36 -25.86 3.94
C THR A 383 8.86 -25.94 4.22
N VAL A 384 8.48 -26.62 5.30
CA VAL A 384 7.09 -26.68 5.79
C VAL A 384 6.55 -25.28 6.11
N LYS A 385 7.38 -24.42 6.73
CA LYS A 385 7.02 -23.04 7.07
C LYS A 385 6.74 -22.20 5.82
N GLU A 386 7.55 -22.34 4.77
CA GLU A 386 7.35 -21.66 3.50
C GLU A 386 6.09 -22.16 2.78
N ARG A 387 5.83 -23.49 2.82
CA ARG A 387 4.61 -24.07 2.26
C ARG A 387 3.36 -23.55 2.99
N LEU A 388 3.39 -23.49 4.32
CA LEU A 388 2.34 -22.91 5.14
C LEU A 388 2.06 -21.45 4.73
N ARG A 389 3.11 -20.61 4.68
CA ARG A 389 2.98 -19.20 4.29
C ARG A 389 2.42 -19.05 2.88
N ARG A 390 2.89 -19.86 1.93
CA ARG A 390 2.40 -19.85 0.55
C ARG A 390 0.91 -20.18 0.47
N HIS A 391 0.47 -21.25 1.12
CA HIS A 391 -0.95 -21.64 1.10
C HIS A 391 -1.85 -20.64 1.86
N LEU A 392 -1.36 -19.98 2.91
CA LEU A 392 -2.07 -18.87 3.56
C LEU A 392 -2.28 -17.69 2.59
N LEU A 393 -1.23 -17.27 1.88
CA LEU A 393 -1.31 -16.19 0.89
C LEU A 393 -2.17 -16.58 -0.32
N GLU A 394 -2.05 -17.82 -0.79
CA GLU A 394 -2.87 -18.37 -1.87
C GLU A 394 -4.34 -18.40 -1.47
N GLY A 395 -4.67 -18.89 -0.27
CA GLY A 395 -6.02 -18.86 0.28
C GLY A 395 -6.60 -17.44 0.34
N ARG A 396 -5.82 -16.47 0.83
CA ARG A 396 -6.24 -15.05 0.86
C ARG A 396 -6.42 -14.47 -0.54
N ALA A 397 -5.49 -14.71 -1.46
CA ALA A 397 -5.58 -14.22 -2.84
C ALA A 397 -6.81 -14.79 -3.55
N LEU A 398 -7.02 -16.11 -3.47
CA LEU A 398 -8.19 -16.78 -4.03
C LEU A 398 -9.51 -16.26 -3.44
N ALA A 399 -9.53 -15.94 -2.14
CA ALA A 399 -10.70 -15.35 -1.50
C ALA A 399 -11.02 -13.97 -2.08
N LEU A 400 -10.02 -13.13 -2.35
CA LEU A 400 -10.17 -11.82 -2.99
C LEU A 400 -10.50 -11.91 -4.49
N GLU A 401 -10.17 -13.01 -5.13
CA GLU A 401 -10.60 -13.38 -6.48
C GLU A 401 -12.02 -13.97 -6.52
N GLY A 402 -12.74 -14.03 -5.38
CA GLY A 402 -14.09 -14.60 -5.30
C GLY A 402 -14.13 -16.14 -5.39
N ARG A 403 -12.98 -16.80 -5.46
CA ARG A 403 -12.84 -18.26 -5.56
C ARG A 403 -12.83 -18.91 -4.17
N LEU A 404 -13.92 -18.71 -3.44
CA LEU A 404 -14.02 -19.08 -2.01
C LEU A 404 -13.79 -20.56 -1.73
N HIS A 405 -14.25 -21.46 -2.61
CA HIS A 405 -14.04 -22.91 -2.43
C HIS A 405 -12.56 -23.28 -2.56
N ASP A 406 -11.88 -22.72 -3.56
CA ASP A 406 -10.43 -22.92 -3.75
C ASP A 406 -9.63 -22.27 -2.61
N ALA A 407 -10.07 -21.11 -2.14
CA ALA A 407 -9.50 -20.43 -0.99
C ALA A 407 -9.55 -21.30 0.27
N VAL A 408 -10.72 -21.84 0.60
CA VAL A 408 -10.90 -22.77 1.74
C VAL A 408 -10.05 -24.01 1.56
N ARG A 409 -9.97 -24.58 0.35
CA ARG A 409 -9.10 -25.73 0.07
C ARG A 409 -7.63 -25.41 0.33
N ALA A 410 -7.12 -24.28 -0.15
CA ALA A 410 -5.75 -23.84 0.11
C ALA A 410 -5.50 -23.62 1.61
N LEU A 411 -6.44 -23.00 2.33
CA LEU A 411 -6.35 -22.81 3.78
C LEU A 411 -6.39 -24.14 4.55
N LEU A 412 -7.16 -25.13 4.09
CA LEU A 412 -7.17 -26.48 4.70
C LEU A 412 -5.84 -27.22 4.46
N GLN A 413 -5.21 -27.04 3.29
CA GLN A 413 -3.85 -27.56 3.05
C GLN A 413 -2.84 -26.91 3.99
N ALA A 414 -2.95 -25.61 4.23
CA ALA A 414 -2.16 -24.91 5.25
C ALA A 414 -2.41 -25.46 6.67
N ALA A 415 -3.68 -25.75 7.01
CA ALA A 415 -4.11 -26.20 8.33
C ALA A 415 -3.50 -27.56 8.74
N MET A 416 -3.00 -28.34 7.78
CA MET A 416 -2.25 -29.57 8.07
C MET A 416 -0.98 -29.32 8.91
N THR A 417 -0.54 -28.07 9.01
CA THR A 417 0.73 -27.67 9.65
C THR A 417 0.57 -26.70 10.82
N GLY A 418 -0.66 -26.21 11.11
CA GLY A 418 -0.90 -25.25 12.19
C GLY A 418 -2.37 -24.81 12.31
N THR A 419 -2.69 -24.07 13.37
CA THR A 419 -4.07 -23.63 13.69
C THR A 419 -4.46 -22.28 13.06
N GLU A 420 -3.48 -21.43 12.71
CA GLU A 420 -3.71 -20.12 12.09
C GLU A 420 -4.63 -20.18 10.84
N PRO A 421 -4.49 -21.15 9.91
CA PRO A 421 -5.37 -21.24 8.76
C PRO A 421 -6.83 -21.56 9.11
N LEU A 422 -7.08 -22.27 10.22
CA LEU A 422 -8.43 -22.51 10.72
C LEU A 422 -9.08 -21.22 11.21
N THR A 423 -8.30 -20.33 11.84
CA THR A 423 -8.76 -19.00 12.20
C THR A 423 -9.15 -18.21 10.95
N ALA A 424 -8.34 -18.25 9.89
CA ALA A 424 -8.68 -17.59 8.63
C ALA A 424 -9.99 -18.13 8.01
N ILE A 425 -10.21 -19.45 8.03
CA ILE A 425 -11.49 -20.05 7.56
C ILE A 425 -12.67 -19.58 8.43
N ALA A 426 -12.50 -19.55 9.75
CA ALA A 426 -13.54 -19.08 10.66
C ALA A 426 -13.86 -17.59 10.45
N GLU A 427 -12.86 -16.77 10.18
CA GLU A 427 -13.02 -15.35 9.82
C GLU A 427 -13.78 -15.18 8.50
N LEU A 428 -13.42 -15.93 7.45
CA LEU A 428 -14.16 -15.94 6.17
C LEU A 428 -15.64 -16.26 6.40
N ALA A 429 -15.93 -17.33 7.15
CA ALA A 429 -17.30 -17.75 7.44
C ALA A 429 -18.06 -16.70 8.26
N SER A 430 -17.42 -16.14 9.30
CA SER A 430 -18.00 -15.11 10.16
C SER A 430 -18.35 -13.84 9.39
N MET A 431 -17.46 -13.37 8.52
CA MET A 431 -17.70 -12.17 7.71
C MET A 431 -18.84 -12.35 6.72
N ARG A 432 -18.94 -13.52 6.07
CA ARG A 432 -20.06 -13.83 5.17
C ARG A 432 -21.37 -13.97 5.92
N ALA A 433 -21.37 -14.59 7.09
CA ALA A 433 -22.56 -14.65 7.94
C ALA A 433 -23.03 -13.23 8.33
N LYS A 434 -22.09 -12.34 8.67
CA LYS A 434 -22.40 -10.93 8.96
C LYS A 434 -22.95 -10.19 7.72
N ALA A 435 -22.34 -10.37 6.55
CA ALA A 435 -22.84 -9.80 5.29
C ALA A 435 -24.27 -10.26 4.98
N LYS A 436 -24.56 -11.55 5.16
CA LYS A 436 -25.92 -12.09 4.98
C LYS A 436 -26.93 -11.45 5.94
N ARG A 437 -26.58 -11.30 7.22
CA ARG A 437 -27.43 -10.63 8.22
C ARG A 437 -27.73 -9.17 7.83
N LEU A 438 -26.71 -8.44 7.36
CA LEU A 438 -26.92 -7.07 6.86
C LEU A 438 -27.83 -7.03 5.63
N ALA A 439 -27.69 -7.98 4.70
CA ALA A 439 -28.57 -8.08 3.53
C ALA A 439 -30.02 -8.39 3.94
N GLU A 440 -30.20 -9.14 5.01
CA GLU A 440 -31.50 -9.45 5.62
C GLU A 440 -32.07 -8.29 6.46
N GLY A 441 -31.36 -7.17 6.57
CA GLY A 441 -31.78 -5.97 7.30
C GLY A 441 -31.44 -5.97 8.80
N GLU A 442 -30.60 -6.91 9.25
CA GLU A 442 -30.09 -6.96 10.62
C GLU A 442 -28.81 -6.13 10.74
N PHE A 443 -28.95 -4.86 11.12
CA PHE A 443 -27.84 -3.90 11.23
C PHE A 443 -27.19 -3.84 12.64
N THR A 444 -27.46 -4.83 13.50
CA THR A 444 -26.98 -4.89 14.90
C THR A 444 -25.58 -5.43 15.05
#